data_AF-A0A3Q9G350-F1
#
_entry.id   AF-A0A3Q9G350-F1
#
_cell.length_a   1.000
_cell.length_b   1.000
_cell.length_c   1.000
_cell.angle_alpha   90.00
_cell.angle_beta   90.00
_cell.angle_gamma   90.00
#
_symmetry.space_group_name_H-M   'P 1'
#
loop_
_entity.id
_entity.type
_entity.pdbx_description
1 polymer ?
#
loop_
_entity_poly.entity_id
_entity_poly.type
_entity_poly.pdbx_seq_one_letter_code
_entity_poly.pdbx_strand_id
1 'polypeptide(L)'
;MRSQRFRRLGLSATLALAAGLTCMAQPASAAPAAPMTVTVDKATAKPGDTVTVTLTFTNDQTTNTQFVYQSIQPTWNTSQDPALKYAFKSCTGDTVQCDVANQSGTLRYHVPVLPGATRTAKLTYQIAPDSACGPSRKIELYSYLYYEYQGGQAKKDGVFQTSTDIACATPAPAAAHK
;
A
#
# COMPACT_ATOMS: atom_id res chain seq x y z
N MET A 1 -54.53 53.48 -7.39
CA MET A 1 -53.53 53.05 -8.40
C MET A 1 -52.58 52.04 -7.78
N ARG A 2 -52.31 50.95 -8.49
CA ARG A 2 -51.88 49.64 -7.99
C ARG A 2 -50.38 49.42 -8.27
N SER A 3 -49.53 49.51 -7.25
CA SER A 3 -48.11 49.14 -7.35
C SER A 3 -47.93 47.67 -7.00
N GLN A 4 -47.96 46.79 -8.01
CA GLN A 4 -47.68 45.35 -7.87
C GLN A 4 -46.58 44.84 -8.81
N ARG A 5 -45.79 45.73 -9.43
CA ARG A 5 -44.82 45.34 -10.47
C ARG A 5 -43.45 44.90 -9.92
N PHE A 6 -43.13 45.13 -8.65
CA PHE A 6 -41.80 44.81 -8.11
C PHE A 6 -41.63 43.38 -7.55
N ARG A 7 -42.71 42.60 -7.40
CA ARG A 7 -42.66 41.29 -6.71
C ARG A 7 -42.30 40.10 -7.61
N ARG A 8 -42.20 40.28 -8.94
CA ARG A 8 -41.96 39.20 -9.91
C ARG A 8 -40.51 39.07 -10.39
N LEU A 9 -39.64 40.03 -10.10
CA LEU A 9 -38.24 40.01 -10.55
C LEU A 9 -37.30 39.22 -9.61
N GLY A 10 -37.68 39.03 -8.34
CA GLY A 10 -36.84 38.34 -7.36
C GLY A 10 -36.74 36.82 -7.55
N LEU A 11 -37.77 36.19 -8.13
CA LEU A 11 -37.81 34.73 -8.31
C LEU A 11 -36.98 34.25 -9.51
N SER A 12 -36.92 35.06 -10.58
CA SER A 12 -36.15 34.74 -11.77
C SER A 12 -34.64 34.86 -11.52
N ALA A 13 -34.23 35.81 -10.69
CA ALA A 13 -32.82 36.02 -10.34
C ALA A 13 -32.26 34.87 -9.49
N THR A 14 -33.04 34.30 -8.58
CA THR A 14 -32.61 33.16 -7.74
C THR A 14 -32.54 31.85 -8.52
N LEU A 15 -33.45 31.59 -9.48
CA LEU A 15 -33.32 30.41 -10.36
C LEU A 15 -32.10 30.51 -11.29
N ALA A 16 -31.82 31.68 -11.85
CA ALA A 16 -30.66 31.89 -12.71
C ALA A 16 -29.33 31.71 -11.94
N LEU A 17 -29.28 32.16 -10.67
CA LEU A 17 -28.11 31.98 -9.81
C LEU A 17 -27.89 30.51 -9.42
N ALA A 18 -28.97 29.76 -9.14
CA ALA A 18 -28.88 28.34 -8.82
C ALA A 18 -28.43 27.47 -10.01
N ALA A 19 -28.87 27.81 -11.24
CA ALA A 19 -28.41 27.13 -12.46
C ALA A 19 -26.96 27.46 -12.83
N GLY A 20 -26.48 28.67 -12.48
CA GLY A 20 -25.07 29.05 -12.67
C GLY A 20 -24.12 28.27 -11.77
N LEU A 21 -24.50 27.98 -10.52
CA LEU A 21 -23.63 27.26 -9.57
C LEU A 21 -23.45 25.77 -9.89
N THR A 22 -24.44 25.10 -10.49
CA THR A 22 -24.32 23.67 -10.84
C THR A 22 -23.46 23.41 -12.09
N CYS A 23 -23.33 24.39 -12.99
CA CYS A 23 -22.46 24.30 -14.17
C CYS A 23 -20.99 24.60 -13.88
N MET A 24 -20.63 25.02 -12.66
CA MET A 24 -19.25 25.25 -12.23
C MET A 24 -18.69 24.14 -11.33
N ALA A 25 -19.45 23.06 -11.11
CA ALA A 25 -18.92 21.88 -10.45
C ALA A 25 -17.87 21.24 -11.36
N GLN A 26 -16.59 21.52 -11.10
CA GLN A 26 -15.50 20.79 -11.71
C GLN A 26 -15.71 19.30 -11.42
N PRO A 27 -15.57 18.40 -12.42
CA PRO A 27 -15.61 16.98 -12.15
C PRO A 27 -14.54 16.67 -11.11
N ALA A 28 -14.96 16.12 -9.97
CA ALA A 28 -14.03 15.62 -8.97
C ALA A 28 -13.29 14.43 -9.59
N SER A 29 -12.09 14.67 -10.11
CA SER A 29 -11.21 13.60 -10.54
C SER A 29 -10.56 13.02 -9.28
N ALA A 30 -10.91 11.80 -8.93
CA ALA A 30 -10.13 11.05 -7.96
C ALA A 30 -8.69 10.89 -8.47
N ALA A 31 -7.71 11.02 -7.58
CA ALA A 31 -6.34 10.68 -7.93
C ALA A 31 -6.30 9.22 -8.43
N PRO A 32 -5.52 8.91 -9.48
CA PRO A 32 -5.35 7.53 -9.92
C PRO A 32 -4.90 6.65 -8.75
N ALA A 33 -5.48 5.45 -8.63
CA ALA A 33 -5.05 4.50 -7.62
C ALA A 33 -3.56 4.15 -7.83
N ALA A 34 -2.82 4.07 -6.73
CA ALA A 34 -1.42 3.67 -6.77
C ALA A 34 -1.28 2.26 -7.39
N PRO A 35 -0.29 2.02 -8.27
CA PRO A 35 -0.10 0.72 -8.91
C PRO A 35 0.38 -0.37 -7.94
N MET A 36 0.73 0.00 -6.70
CA MET A 36 1.20 -0.92 -5.67
C MET A 36 0.49 -0.64 -4.35
N THR A 37 0.10 -1.70 -3.66
CA THR A 37 -0.29 -1.66 -2.25
C THR A 37 0.54 -2.68 -1.47
N VAL A 38 0.99 -2.26 -0.28
CA VAL A 38 1.79 -3.06 0.64
C VAL A 38 1.07 -3.09 1.98
N THR A 39 0.55 -4.24 2.38
CA THR A 39 -0.19 -4.37 3.64
C THR A 39 0.44 -5.39 4.57
N VAL A 40 0.14 -5.27 5.86
CA VAL A 40 0.55 -6.23 6.89
C VAL A 40 -0.69 -6.84 7.53
N ASP A 41 -0.64 -8.13 7.87
CA ASP A 41 -1.75 -8.85 8.48
C ASP A 41 -2.02 -8.43 9.94
N LYS A 42 -1.01 -7.88 10.62
CA LYS A 42 -1.11 -7.36 11.99
C LYS A 42 -0.20 -6.15 12.19
N ALA A 43 -0.67 -5.20 12.99
CA ALA A 43 0.09 -4.01 13.37
C ALA A 43 1.07 -4.27 14.54
N THR A 44 0.90 -5.38 15.26
CA THR A 44 1.72 -5.74 16.42
C THR A 44 2.06 -7.22 16.40
N ALA A 45 3.32 -7.55 16.65
CA ALA A 45 3.84 -8.90 16.78
C ALA A 45 4.72 -9.04 18.03
N LYS A 46 4.84 -10.25 18.56
CA LYS A 46 5.67 -10.61 19.71
C LYS A 46 6.81 -11.53 19.27
N PRO A 47 7.87 -11.73 20.08
CA PRO A 47 8.88 -12.73 19.80
C PRO A 47 8.25 -14.11 19.57
N GLY A 48 8.65 -14.79 18.49
CA GLY A 48 8.08 -16.07 18.07
C GLY A 48 6.89 -15.97 17.10
N ASP A 49 6.25 -14.81 16.95
CA ASP A 49 5.17 -14.62 15.99
C ASP A 49 5.66 -14.66 14.54
N THR A 50 4.73 -14.93 13.63
CA THR A 50 4.89 -14.64 12.20
C THR A 50 4.05 -13.45 11.79
N VAL A 51 4.54 -12.68 10.82
CA VAL A 51 3.85 -11.55 10.19
C VAL A 51 3.85 -11.76 8.69
N THR A 52 2.74 -11.45 8.04
CA THR A 52 2.60 -11.57 6.58
C THR A 52 2.47 -10.19 5.96
N VAL A 53 3.41 -9.87 5.08
CA VAL A 53 3.39 -8.68 4.21
C VAL A 53 2.77 -9.09 2.88
N THR A 54 1.67 -8.46 2.50
CA THR A 54 1.00 -8.69 1.21
C THR A 54 1.37 -7.56 0.24
N LEU A 55 1.94 -7.94 -0.89
CA LEU A 55 2.38 -7.07 -1.97
C LEU A 55 1.41 -7.24 -3.14
N THR A 56 0.75 -6.17 -3.55
CA THR A 56 -0.27 -6.25 -4.61
C THR A 56 0.00 -5.19 -5.67
N PHE A 57 0.43 -5.66 -6.84
CA PHE A 57 0.61 -4.85 -8.04
C PHE A 57 -0.67 -4.85 -8.87
N THR A 58 -1.12 -3.68 -9.31
CA THR A 58 -2.22 -3.51 -10.26
C THR A 58 -1.70 -2.80 -11.49
N ASN A 59 -1.96 -3.37 -12.67
CA ASN A 59 -1.64 -2.68 -13.91
C ASN A 59 -2.60 -1.49 -14.13
N ASP A 60 -2.14 -0.29 -13.80
CA ASP A 60 -2.83 0.99 -13.97
C ASP A 60 -2.71 1.55 -15.40
N GLN A 61 -2.20 0.78 -16.36
CA GLN A 61 -2.02 1.19 -17.75
C GLN A 61 -3.13 0.66 -18.65
N THR A 62 -3.29 1.30 -19.81
CA THR A 62 -4.23 0.89 -20.86
C THR A 62 -3.69 -0.24 -21.75
N THR A 63 -2.45 -0.68 -21.53
CA THR A 63 -1.81 -1.78 -22.26
C THR A 63 -1.27 -2.81 -21.29
N ASN A 64 -0.99 -4.02 -21.79
CA ASN A 64 -0.41 -5.08 -20.98
C ASN A 64 0.94 -4.65 -20.40
N THR A 65 1.14 -4.97 -19.13
CA THR A 65 2.46 -4.92 -18.49
C THR A 65 3.19 -6.21 -18.81
N GLN A 66 4.35 -6.12 -19.44
CA GLN A 66 5.15 -7.28 -19.86
C GLN A 66 6.36 -7.55 -18.96
N PHE A 67 6.65 -6.66 -18.01
CA PHE A 67 7.69 -6.87 -17.01
C PHE A 67 7.28 -6.19 -15.70
N VAL A 68 7.48 -6.89 -14.59
CA VAL A 68 7.34 -6.31 -13.24
C VAL A 68 8.50 -6.78 -12.38
N TYR A 69 9.20 -5.82 -11.80
CA TYR A 69 10.21 -6.02 -10.78
C TYR A 69 9.76 -5.32 -9.50
N GLN A 70 9.80 -6.07 -8.40
CA GLN A 70 9.47 -5.55 -7.08
C GLN A 70 10.62 -5.87 -6.13
N SER A 71 11.07 -4.91 -5.33
CA SER A 71 11.91 -5.20 -4.16
C SER A 71 11.14 -5.00 -2.86
N ILE A 72 11.60 -5.64 -1.80
CA ILE A 72 11.18 -5.38 -0.41
C ILE A 72 12.43 -5.20 0.43
N GLN A 73 12.48 -4.16 1.24
CA GLN A 73 13.64 -3.78 2.03
C GLN A 73 13.19 -3.20 3.37
N PRO A 74 13.93 -3.45 4.47
CA PRO A 74 13.77 -2.69 5.70
C PRO A 74 14.19 -1.23 5.51
N THR A 75 13.58 -0.33 6.29
CA THR A 75 14.10 1.03 6.41
C THR A 75 15.47 1.03 7.07
N TRP A 76 16.16 2.17 6.99
CA TRP A 76 17.43 2.36 7.69
C TRP A 76 17.30 2.10 9.20
N ASN A 77 16.30 2.68 9.85
CA ASN A 77 16.07 2.51 11.29
C ASN A 77 15.89 1.05 11.68
N THR A 78 15.09 0.30 10.91
CA THR A 78 14.89 -1.14 11.14
C THR A 78 16.19 -1.92 10.95
N SER A 79 16.97 -1.59 9.91
CA SER A 79 18.24 -2.24 9.61
C SER A 79 19.34 -1.98 10.64
N GLN A 80 19.25 -0.85 11.36
CA GLN A 80 20.23 -0.42 12.36
C GLN A 80 19.91 -0.87 13.78
N ASP A 81 18.79 -1.55 14.04
CA ASP A 81 18.49 -2.11 15.36
C ASP A 81 18.94 -3.59 15.45
N PRO A 82 20.16 -3.88 15.93
CA PRO A 82 20.66 -5.26 16.03
C PRO A 82 19.91 -6.09 17.08
N ALA A 83 19.11 -5.45 17.94
CA ALA A 83 18.32 -6.13 18.96
C ALA A 83 16.96 -6.60 18.40
N LEU A 84 16.51 -6.01 17.29
CA LEU A 84 15.30 -6.40 16.57
C LEU A 84 15.60 -7.53 15.58
N LYS A 85 15.26 -8.76 15.95
CA LYS A 85 15.56 -9.95 15.16
C LYS A 85 14.31 -10.48 14.48
N TYR A 86 14.35 -10.53 13.16
CA TYR A 86 13.34 -11.19 12.34
C TYR A 86 13.98 -11.69 11.04
N ALA A 87 13.39 -12.74 10.48
CA ALA A 87 13.89 -13.40 9.29
C ALA A 87 12.74 -13.78 8.36
N PHE A 88 13.01 -13.70 7.06
CA PHE A 88 12.14 -14.21 6.03
C PHE A 88 11.92 -15.73 6.18
N LYS A 89 10.68 -16.17 5.99
CA LYS A 89 10.26 -17.57 6.15
C LYS A 89 9.75 -18.17 4.85
N SER A 90 8.88 -17.47 4.14
CA SER A 90 8.25 -18.00 2.93
C SER A 90 7.68 -16.92 2.05
N CYS A 91 7.62 -17.21 0.75
CA CYS A 91 6.94 -16.40 -0.25
C CYS A 91 5.93 -17.27 -0.99
N THR A 92 4.72 -16.75 -1.17
CA THR A 92 3.63 -17.41 -1.90
C THR A 92 2.88 -16.41 -2.76
N GLY A 93 2.10 -16.88 -3.72
CA GLY A 93 1.26 -16.05 -4.57
C GLY A 93 1.67 -16.09 -6.04
N ASP A 94 1.31 -15.04 -6.77
CA ASP A 94 1.36 -14.97 -8.22
C ASP A 94 2.73 -14.51 -8.75
N THR A 95 3.80 -15.18 -8.32
CA THR A 95 5.19 -14.84 -8.65
C THR A 95 5.87 -15.94 -9.43
N VAL A 96 6.63 -15.58 -10.48
CA VAL A 96 7.54 -16.52 -11.16
C VAL A 96 8.85 -16.70 -10.41
N GLN A 97 9.22 -15.70 -9.60
CA GLN A 97 10.48 -15.67 -8.87
C GLN A 97 10.27 -14.87 -7.59
N CYS A 98 10.82 -15.37 -6.49
CA CYS A 98 10.75 -14.72 -5.20
C CYS A 98 12.03 -14.99 -4.42
N ASP A 99 13.01 -14.11 -4.62
CA ASP A 99 14.35 -14.22 -4.06
C ASP A 99 14.45 -13.27 -2.88
N VAL A 100 14.02 -13.77 -1.72
CA VAL A 100 14.11 -13.04 -0.45
C VAL A 100 15.09 -13.77 0.45
N ALA A 101 16.12 -13.05 0.89
CA ALA A 101 17.14 -13.55 1.79
C ALA A 101 17.26 -12.60 2.97
N ASN A 102 17.34 -13.16 4.18
CA ASN A 102 17.32 -12.40 5.43
C ASN A 102 16.05 -11.55 5.56
N GLN A 103 16.14 -10.24 5.32
CA GLN A 103 15.05 -9.26 5.51
C GLN A 103 14.70 -8.51 4.22
N SER A 104 15.44 -8.77 3.14
CA SER A 104 15.38 -8.01 1.90
C SER A 104 15.31 -8.95 0.72
N GLY A 105 14.73 -8.51 -0.39
CA GLY A 105 14.65 -9.36 -1.56
C GLY A 105 13.98 -8.73 -2.75
N THR A 106 13.80 -9.57 -3.77
CA THR A 106 13.15 -9.21 -5.02
C THR A 106 12.10 -10.22 -5.41
N LEU A 107 11.07 -9.76 -6.13
CA LEU A 107 9.98 -10.56 -6.64
C LEU A 107 9.74 -10.20 -8.10
N ARG A 108 9.32 -11.18 -8.89
CA ARG A 108 8.82 -10.99 -10.25
C ARG A 108 7.49 -11.69 -10.40
N TYR A 109 6.48 -10.97 -10.87
CA TYR A 109 5.13 -11.49 -11.07
C TYR A 109 4.98 -12.18 -12.43
N HIS A 110 3.97 -13.06 -12.56
CA HIS A 110 3.60 -13.59 -13.87
C HIS A 110 3.10 -12.47 -14.80
N VAL A 111 3.68 -12.43 -16.00
CA VAL A 111 3.37 -11.49 -17.07
C VAL A 111 2.89 -12.26 -18.32
N PRO A 112 2.05 -11.66 -19.19
CA PRO A 112 1.55 -10.30 -19.12
C PRO A 112 0.52 -10.08 -18.00
N VAL A 113 0.51 -8.87 -17.43
CA VAL A 113 -0.59 -8.39 -16.57
C VAL A 113 -1.48 -7.50 -17.42
N LEU A 114 -2.74 -7.91 -17.65
CA LEU A 114 -3.70 -7.15 -18.46
C LEU A 114 -4.08 -5.82 -17.77
N PRO A 115 -4.54 -4.79 -18.51
CA PRO A 115 -5.08 -3.56 -17.94
C PRO A 115 -6.08 -3.81 -16.82
N GLY A 116 -5.87 -3.18 -15.66
CA GLY A 116 -6.70 -3.33 -14.47
C GLY A 116 -6.56 -4.65 -13.71
N ALA A 117 -5.80 -5.63 -14.23
CA ALA A 117 -5.55 -6.89 -13.54
C ALA A 117 -4.49 -6.72 -12.45
N THR A 118 -4.57 -7.61 -11.46
CA THR A 118 -3.71 -7.59 -10.27
C THR A 118 -2.84 -8.83 -10.18
N ARG A 119 -1.67 -8.68 -9.55
CA ARG A 119 -0.79 -9.75 -9.10
C ARG A 119 -0.49 -9.55 -7.63
N THR A 120 -0.58 -10.62 -6.85
CA THR A 120 -0.38 -10.57 -5.40
C THR A 120 0.64 -11.58 -4.94
N ALA A 121 1.59 -11.14 -4.12
CA ALA A 121 2.53 -11.97 -3.38
C ALA A 121 2.34 -11.79 -1.87
N LYS A 122 2.64 -12.83 -1.11
CA LYS A 122 2.64 -12.82 0.36
C LYS A 122 4.00 -13.26 0.86
N LEU A 123 4.65 -12.39 1.62
CA LEU A 123 5.92 -12.63 2.29
C LEU A 123 5.68 -12.83 3.77
N THR A 124 6.07 -13.99 4.30
CA THR A 124 6.00 -14.27 5.72
C THR A 124 7.36 -14.05 6.36
N TYR A 125 7.40 -13.25 7.41
CA TYR A 125 8.56 -13.05 8.27
C TYR A 125 8.27 -13.66 9.64
N GLN A 126 9.29 -14.25 10.26
CA GLN A 126 9.24 -14.72 11.63
C GLN A 126 10.02 -13.76 12.52
N ILE A 127 9.39 -13.30 13.60
CA ILE A 127 10.08 -12.58 14.66
C ILE A 127 10.83 -13.60 15.50
N ALA A 128 12.14 -13.44 15.65
CA ALA A 128 12.93 -14.41 16.40
C ALA A 128 12.45 -14.46 17.86
N PRO A 129 12.44 -15.66 18.49
CA PRO A 129 12.04 -15.79 19.91
C PRO A 129 12.88 -14.95 20.88
N ASP A 130 14.13 -14.64 20.51
CA ASP A 130 15.07 -13.84 21.27
C ASP A 130 15.18 -12.37 20.78
N SER A 131 14.25 -11.94 19.93
CA SER A 131 14.14 -10.54 19.52
C SER A 131 13.82 -9.66 20.72
N ALA A 132 14.59 -8.61 20.93
CA ALA A 132 14.43 -7.71 22.07
C ALA A 132 13.28 -6.72 21.84
N CYS A 133 12.04 -7.20 21.64
CA CYS A 133 10.87 -6.35 21.46
C CYS A 133 10.70 -5.31 22.58
N GLY A 134 10.04 -4.18 22.27
CA GLY A 134 9.87 -3.08 23.22
C GLY A 134 9.07 -1.91 22.64
N PRO A 135 8.70 -0.92 23.47
CA PRO A 135 7.76 0.15 23.11
C PRO A 135 8.21 1.04 21.95
N SER A 136 9.51 1.09 21.65
CA SER A 136 10.08 1.89 20.55
C SER A 136 10.50 1.08 19.34
N ARG A 137 10.30 -0.24 19.34
CA ARG A 137 10.80 -1.12 18.27
C ARG A 137 9.73 -1.49 17.28
N LYS A 138 10.04 -1.26 16.01
CA LYS A 138 9.14 -1.51 14.90
C LYS A 138 9.91 -2.11 13.74
N ILE A 139 9.27 -2.99 12.99
CA ILE A 139 9.72 -3.42 11.68
C ILE A 139 9.01 -2.53 10.67
N GLU A 140 9.81 -1.70 10.00
CA GLU A 140 9.37 -0.81 8.93
C GLU A 140 9.97 -1.31 7.62
N LEU A 141 9.11 -1.54 6.63
CA LEU A 141 9.51 -2.03 5.32
C LEU A 141 8.99 -1.09 4.23
N TYR A 142 9.75 -1.00 3.14
CA TYR A 142 9.33 -0.33 1.93
C TYR A 142 9.61 -1.20 0.72
N SER A 143 8.91 -0.90 -0.37
CA SER A 143 8.91 -1.69 -1.58
C SER A 143 9.18 -0.79 -2.78
N TYR A 144 10.17 -1.10 -3.61
CA TYR A 144 10.39 -0.41 -4.88
C TYR A 144 9.77 -1.21 -6.02
N LEU A 145 8.81 -0.62 -6.73
CA LEU A 145 8.20 -1.21 -7.91
C LEU A 145 8.81 -0.58 -9.16
N TYR A 146 9.12 -1.40 -10.15
CA TYR A 146 9.39 -0.99 -11.53
C TYR A 146 8.59 -1.91 -12.46
N TYR A 147 7.94 -1.35 -13.48
CA TYR A 147 7.24 -2.14 -14.47
C TYR A 147 7.25 -1.49 -15.85
N GLU A 148 7.20 -2.35 -16.86
CA GLU A 148 7.20 -1.94 -18.26
C GLU A 148 5.88 -2.33 -18.91
N TYR A 149 5.38 -1.47 -19.79
CA TYR A 149 4.16 -1.64 -20.56
C TYR A 149 4.38 -1.20 -22.02
N GLN A 150 3.36 -1.25 -22.87
CA GLN A 150 3.48 -0.96 -24.32
C GLN A 150 4.60 -1.75 -25.03
N GLY A 151 4.76 -3.04 -24.71
CA GLY A 151 5.76 -3.88 -25.36
C GLY A 151 7.21 -3.49 -25.07
N GLY A 152 7.46 -2.85 -23.93
CA GLY A 152 8.80 -2.49 -23.42
C GLY A 152 9.17 -1.04 -23.66
N GLN A 153 8.35 -0.29 -24.40
CA GLN A 153 8.68 1.09 -24.81
C GLN A 153 8.44 2.12 -23.70
N ALA A 154 7.58 1.80 -22.74
CA ALA A 154 7.24 2.69 -21.64
C ALA A 154 7.38 1.98 -20.29
N LYS A 155 7.69 2.76 -19.26
CA LYS A 155 7.94 2.27 -17.90
C LYS A 155 7.47 3.25 -16.84
N LYS A 156 7.15 2.74 -15.66
CA LYS A 156 6.93 3.52 -14.45
C LYS A 156 7.58 2.82 -13.27
N ASP A 157 7.89 3.60 -12.25
CA ASP A 157 8.46 3.11 -11.01
C ASP A 157 8.07 3.99 -9.81
N GLY A 158 8.32 3.47 -8.60
CA GLY A 158 8.05 4.19 -7.37
C GLY A 158 8.38 3.41 -6.10
N VAL A 159 8.46 4.13 -4.99
CA VAL A 159 8.66 3.58 -3.64
C VAL A 159 7.34 3.60 -2.87
N PHE A 160 6.98 2.48 -2.28
CA PHE A 160 5.73 2.26 -1.58
C PHE A 160 6.01 1.75 -0.17
N GLN A 161 5.48 2.45 0.84
CA GLN A 161 5.60 2.06 2.23
C GLN A 161 4.55 0.98 2.58
N THR A 162 4.84 0.17 3.59
CA THR A 162 3.80 -0.64 4.26
C THR A 162 2.67 0.26 4.77
N SER A 163 1.43 -0.20 4.69
CA SER A 163 0.27 0.54 5.19
C SER A 163 0.37 0.92 6.67
N THR A 164 1.08 0.09 7.45
CA THR A 164 1.34 0.27 8.88
C THR A 164 2.66 -0.42 9.24
N ASP A 165 3.47 0.23 10.06
CA ASP A 165 4.66 -0.39 10.69
C ASP A 165 4.24 -1.53 11.62
N ILE A 166 5.09 -2.56 11.75
CA ILE A 166 4.82 -3.68 12.65
C ILE A 166 5.50 -3.41 14.00
N ALA A 167 4.74 -3.07 15.03
CA ALA A 167 5.27 -2.93 16.38
C ALA A 167 5.74 -4.28 16.95
N CYS A 168 6.96 -4.33 17.49
CA CYS A 168 7.51 -5.49 18.19
C CYS A 168 7.21 -5.34 19.69
N ALA A 169 6.13 -5.95 20.17
CA ALA A 169 5.69 -5.85 21.55
C ALA A 169 6.31 -6.93 22.44
N THR A 170 6.64 -6.57 23.69
CA THR A 170 7.01 -7.57 24.71
C THR A 170 5.83 -8.49 25.00
N PRO A 171 6.05 -9.79 25.20
CA PRO A 171 5.02 -10.67 25.74
C PRO A 171 4.49 -10.12 27.07
N ALA A 172 3.18 -10.26 27.30
CA ALA A 172 2.63 -10.00 28.63
C ALA A 172 3.27 -11.01 29.60
N PRO A 173 3.62 -10.59 30.84
CA PRO A 173 4.09 -11.53 31.84
C PRO A 173 3.07 -12.66 32.00
N ALA A 174 3.55 -13.92 32.03
CA ALA A 174 2.68 -15.06 32.28
C ALA A 174 1.94 -14.83 33.60
N ALA A 175 0.60 -14.95 33.59
CA ALA A 175 -0.18 -14.82 34.80
C ALA A 175 0.32 -15.85 35.82
N ALA A 176 0.81 -15.38 36.96
CA ALA A 176 1.18 -16.27 38.05
C ALA A 176 -0.09 -17.00 38.50
N HIS A 177 -0.17 -18.29 38.23
CA HIS A 177 -1.18 -19.15 38.84
C HIS A 177 -0.95 -19.11 40.36
N LYS A 178 -1.88 -18.48 41.08
CA LYS A 178 -1.96 -18.54 42.54
C LYS A 178 -2.67 -19.81 42.96
#